data_AF-A0A075H8Z0-F1
#
_entry.id   AF-A0A075H8Z0-F1
#
_cell.length_a   1.000
_cell.length_b   1.000
_cell.length_c   1.000
_cell.angle_alpha   90.00
_cell.angle_beta   90.00
_cell.angle_gamma   90.00
#
_symmetry.space_group_name_H-M   'P 1'
#
loop_
_entity.id
_entity.type
_entity.pdbx_description
1 polymer ?
#
loop_
_entity_poly.entity_id
_entity_poly.type
_entity_poly.pdbx_seq_one_letter_code
_entity_poly.pdbx_strand_id
1 'polypeptide(L)'
;MTGIPITLSIIYSQVAKKIGLDLKIVGFPGHVVVKYGKEMILDPFFRGRLLTIEDLEEILYRNFGENVEFIPEYLNEATTDQVLIRLLRNLKNAYTQSYAYDKAIRCTNMILGIQPESAEEIRDKGILEERLLHYDDALPLLNKYLELEPDAEDVDFILELIKSVREKSSQS
;
A
#
# COMPACT_ATOMS: atom_id res chain seq x y z
N MET A 1 -20.49 0.61 -4.84
CA MET A 1 -19.20 -0.10 -4.71
C MET A 1 -18.34 0.28 -5.89
N THR A 2 -17.35 1.14 -5.70
CA THR A 2 -16.25 1.29 -6.65
C THR A 2 -15.32 0.10 -6.44
N GLY A 3 -15.02 -0.65 -7.50
CA GLY A 3 -14.07 -1.77 -7.40
C GLY A 3 -12.68 -1.25 -7.07
N ILE A 4 -11.92 -1.93 -6.21
CA ILE A 4 -10.57 -1.48 -5.85
C ILE A 4 -9.68 -1.56 -7.11
N PRO A 5 -8.94 -0.49 -7.51
CA PRO A 5 -8.21 -0.40 -8.78
C PRO A 5 -7.38 -1.65 -9.09
N ILE A 6 -6.62 -2.15 -8.12
CA ILE A 6 -5.75 -3.32 -8.31
C ILE A 6 -6.54 -4.60 -8.62
N THR A 7 -7.70 -4.80 -7.98
CA THR A 7 -8.54 -5.99 -8.22
C THR A 7 -9.13 -5.93 -9.62
N LEU A 8 -9.55 -4.75 -10.05
CA LEU A 8 -10.08 -4.55 -11.39
C LEU A 8 -9.00 -4.75 -12.44
N SER A 9 -7.77 -4.26 -12.23
CA SER A 9 -6.63 -4.51 -13.13
C SER A 9 -6.26 -5.99 -13.26
N ILE A 10 -6.36 -6.77 -12.17
CA ILE A 10 -6.17 -8.22 -12.20
C ILE A 10 -7.25 -8.87 -13.06
N ILE A 11 -8.53 -8.56 -12.79
CA ILE A 11 -9.65 -9.11 -13.58
C ILE A 11 -9.50 -8.74 -15.06
N TYR A 12 -9.18 -7.46 -15.35
CA TYR A 12 -8.99 -6.95 -16.71
C TYR A 12 -7.89 -7.73 -17.45
N SER A 13 -6.74 -7.92 -16.81
CA SER A 13 -5.63 -8.70 -17.38
C SER A 13 -6.00 -10.17 -17.59
N GLN A 14 -6.68 -10.82 -16.62
CA GLN A 14 -7.08 -12.22 -16.75
C GLN A 14 -8.14 -12.45 -17.83
N VAL A 15 -9.10 -11.53 -17.98
CA VAL A 15 -10.12 -11.60 -19.04
C VAL A 15 -9.47 -11.38 -20.41
N ALA A 16 -8.60 -10.38 -20.54
CA ALA A 16 -7.89 -10.10 -21.78
C ALA A 16 -7.01 -11.28 -22.23
N LYS A 17 -6.38 -11.98 -21.27
CA LYS A 17 -5.61 -13.20 -21.55
C LYS A 17 -6.45 -14.31 -22.20
N LYS A 18 -7.75 -14.41 -21.89
CA LYS A 18 -8.65 -15.40 -22.51
C LYS A 18 -8.89 -15.16 -24.00
N ILE A 19 -8.69 -13.93 -24.47
CA ILE A 19 -8.80 -13.55 -25.88
C ILE A 19 -7.43 -13.32 -26.54
N GLY A 20 -6.34 -13.77 -25.90
CA GLY A 20 -4.98 -13.70 -26.44
C GLY A 20 -4.27 -12.35 -26.26
N LEU A 21 -4.82 -11.44 -25.44
CA LEU A 21 -4.19 -10.16 -25.13
C LEU A 21 -3.40 -10.24 -23.82
N ASP A 22 -2.09 -10.04 -23.89
CA ASP A 22 -1.20 -10.06 -22.73
C ASP A 22 -1.08 -8.66 -22.10
N LEU A 23 -2.08 -8.29 -21.29
CA LEU A 23 -2.07 -7.02 -20.56
C LEU A 23 -1.17 -7.11 -19.33
N LYS A 24 -0.22 -6.17 -19.21
CA LYS A 24 0.69 -6.08 -18.07
C LYS A 24 0.18 -5.05 -17.07
N ILE A 25 0.12 -5.43 -15.79
CA ILE A 25 -0.23 -4.50 -14.71
C ILE A 25 0.95 -3.59 -14.46
N VAL A 26 0.69 -2.29 -14.26
CA VAL A 26 1.69 -1.26 -14.01
C VAL A 26 1.34 -0.53 -12.72
N GLY A 27 2.30 -0.47 -11.80
CA GLY A 27 2.18 0.22 -10.53
C GLY A 27 2.57 1.70 -10.63
N PHE A 28 1.80 2.49 -11.38
CA PHE A 28 2.08 3.92 -11.57
C PHE A 28 2.03 4.69 -10.22
N PRO A 29 2.84 5.74 -10.01
CA PRO A 29 2.77 6.53 -8.79
C PRO A 29 1.36 7.07 -8.54
N GLY A 30 0.80 6.78 -7.37
CA GLY A 30 -0.57 7.16 -7.01
C GLY A 30 -1.70 6.42 -7.75
N HIS A 31 -1.39 5.48 -8.66
CA HIS A 31 -2.41 4.86 -9.52
C HIS A 31 -2.11 3.41 -9.94
N VAL A 32 -3.07 2.69 -10.52
CA VAL A 32 -2.83 1.37 -11.15
C VAL A 32 -3.39 1.40 -12.56
N VAL A 33 -2.54 1.13 -13.54
CA VAL A 33 -2.92 1.06 -14.96
C VAL A 33 -2.56 -0.32 -15.53
N VAL A 34 -3.03 -0.62 -16.72
CA VAL A 34 -2.61 -1.81 -17.48
C VAL A 34 -2.10 -1.38 -18.85
N LYS A 35 -1.03 -2.00 -19.33
CA LYS A 35 -0.46 -1.74 -20.65
C LYS A 35 -0.60 -2.93 -21.59
N TYR A 36 -0.72 -2.65 -22.87
CA TYR A 36 -0.67 -3.62 -23.96
C TYR A 36 0.33 -3.14 -25.01
N GLY A 37 1.34 -3.97 -25.30
CA GLY A 37 2.43 -3.55 -26.18
C GLY A 37 3.20 -2.35 -25.61
N LYS A 38 3.64 -1.44 -26.50
CA LYS A 38 4.43 -0.26 -26.13
C LYS A 38 3.62 1.01 -25.91
N GLU A 39 2.45 1.12 -26.53
CA GLU A 39 1.77 2.41 -26.68
C GLU A 39 0.41 2.45 -25.97
N MET A 40 -0.24 1.30 -25.79
CA MET A 40 -1.60 1.29 -25.27
C MET A 40 -1.60 1.17 -23.74
N ILE A 41 -2.00 2.25 -23.07
CA ILE A 41 -2.16 2.31 -21.62
C ILE A 41 -3.64 2.51 -21.32
N LEU A 42 -4.16 1.67 -20.45
CA LEU A 42 -5.56 1.63 -20.07
C LEU A 42 -5.68 1.83 -18.57
N ASP A 43 -6.76 2.47 -18.17
CA ASP A 43 -7.16 2.65 -16.80
C ASP A 43 -8.36 1.76 -16.47
N PRO A 44 -8.16 0.57 -15.87
CA PRO A 44 -9.27 -0.31 -15.55
C PRO A 44 -10.26 0.33 -14.58
N PHE A 45 -9.78 1.15 -13.64
CA PHE A 45 -10.63 1.80 -12.63
C PHE A 45 -11.55 2.83 -13.26
N PHE A 46 -11.05 3.63 -14.19
CA PHE A 46 -11.84 4.59 -14.95
C PHE A 46 -12.41 3.98 -16.24
N ARG A 47 -13.09 2.82 -16.09
CA ARG A 47 -13.87 2.15 -17.14
C ARG A 47 -13.08 1.75 -18.39
N GLY A 48 -11.79 1.46 -18.25
CA GLY A 48 -10.93 1.09 -19.37
C GLY A 48 -10.56 2.28 -20.27
N ARG A 49 -10.56 3.50 -19.75
CA ARG A 49 -10.13 4.70 -20.48
C ARG A 49 -8.70 4.53 -20.99
N LEU A 50 -8.46 4.89 -22.24
CA LEU A 50 -7.10 5.03 -22.78
C LEU A 50 -6.45 6.28 -22.20
N LEU A 51 -5.21 6.13 -21.71
CA LEU A 51 -4.43 7.23 -21.14
C LEU A 51 -3.35 7.67 -22.12
N THR A 52 -3.25 8.98 -22.32
CA THR A 52 -2.10 9.61 -23.00
C THR A 52 -0.99 9.94 -22.00
N ILE A 53 0.15 10.45 -22.48
CA ILE A 53 1.21 10.93 -21.60
C ILE A 53 0.73 12.12 -20.77
N GLU A 54 -0.03 13.03 -21.37
CA GLU A 54 -0.61 14.20 -20.68
C GLU A 54 -1.55 13.76 -19.55
N ASP A 55 -2.34 12.69 -19.75
CA ASP A 55 -3.18 12.13 -18.70
C ASP A 55 -2.34 11.57 -17.52
N LEU A 56 -1.20 10.94 -17.81
CA LEU A 56 -0.29 10.40 -16.79
C LEU A 56 0.40 11.52 -16.01
N GLU A 57 0.84 12.57 -16.70
CA GLU A 57 1.39 13.78 -16.08
C GLU A 57 0.35 14.47 -15.18
N GLU A 58 -0.90 14.54 -15.60
CA GLU A 58 -1.99 15.08 -14.77
C GLU A 58 -2.20 14.22 -13.50
N ILE A 59 -2.13 12.89 -13.61
CA ILE A 59 -2.19 12.00 -12.45
C ILE A 59 -1.03 12.28 -11.49
N LEU A 60 0.20 12.47 -11.99
CA LEU A 60 1.36 12.81 -11.14
C LEU A 60 1.15 14.15 -10.43
N TYR A 61 0.78 15.19 -11.19
CA TYR A 61 0.52 16.53 -10.66
C TYR A 61 -0.53 16.51 -9.55
N ARG A 62 -1.65 15.80 -9.75
CA ARG A 62 -2.73 15.70 -8.75
C ARG A 62 -2.31 14.99 -7.47
N ASN A 63 -1.39 14.02 -7.54
CA ASN A 63 -0.96 13.24 -6.38
C ASN A 63 0.26 13.84 -5.66
N PHE A 64 1.15 14.54 -6.37
CA PHE A 64 2.46 14.94 -5.86
C PHE A 64 2.86 16.40 -6.14
N GLY A 65 2.06 17.16 -6.90
CA GLY A 65 2.33 18.56 -7.24
C GLY A 65 3.35 18.76 -8.38
N GLU A 66 3.89 19.98 -8.50
CA GLU A 66 4.74 20.43 -9.62
C GLU A 66 6.13 19.79 -9.68
N ASN A 67 6.60 19.20 -8.57
CA ASN A 67 7.99 18.73 -8.46
C ASN A 67 8.22 17.31 -8.99
N VAL A 68 7.18 16.64 -9.50
CA VAL A 68 7.30 15.25 -9.99
C VAL A 68 7.20 15.22 -11.50
N GLU A 69 8.32 14.87 -12.14
CA GLU A 69 8.38 14.65 -13.58
C GLU A 69 8.00 13.21 -13.95
N PHE A 70 7.39 13.06 -15.12
CA PHE A 70 7.16 11.73 -15.69
C PHE A 70 8.47 11.12 -16.16
N ILE A 71 8.75 9.90 -15.69
CA ILE A 71 9.85 9.07 -16.19
C ILE A 71 9.32 7.75 -16.76
N PRO A 72 9.90 7.22 -17.85
CA PRO A 72 9.43 5.98 -18.49
C PRO A 72 9.35 4.77 -17.56
N GLU A 73 10.20 4.73 -16.53
CA GLU A 73 10.29 3.67 -15.53
C GLU A 73 8.99 3.50 -14.73
N TYR A 74 8.18 4.55 -14.60
CA TYR A 74 6.86 4.47 -13.98
C TYR A 74 5.89 3.56 -14.74
N LEU A 75 6.20 3.23 -16.00
CA LEU A 75 5.43 2.31 -16.83
C LEU A 75 6.00 0.88 -16.87
N ASN A 76 6.98 0.58 -16.03
CA ASN A 76 7.48 -0.78 -15.87
C ASN A 76 6.38 -1.71 -15.36
N GLU A 77 6.42 -2.96 -15.82
CA GLU A 77 5.49 -3.99 -15.35
C GLU A 77 5.68 -4.19 -13.84
N ALA A 78 4.57 -4.19 -13.10
CA ALA A 78 4.60 -4.46 -11.69
C ALA A 78 5.00 -5.91 -11.45
N THR A 79 5.92 -6.13 -10.52
CA THR A 79 6.25 -7.49 -10.08
C THR A 79 5.07 -8.12 -9.35
N THR A 80 5.09 -9.45 -9.24
CA THR A 80 4.06 -10.17 -8.46
C THR A 80 4.00 -9.67 -7.02
N ASP A 81 5.16 -9.41 -6.41
CA ASP A 81 5.27 -8.89 -5.05
C ASP A 81 4.67 -7.49 -4.94
N GLN A 82 4.93 -6.59 -5.89
CA GLN A 82 4.34 -5.24 -5.89
C GLN A 82 2.81 -5.27 -5.98
N VAL A 83 2.26 -6.16 -6.83
CA VAL A 83 0.81 -6.37 -6.94
C VAL A 83 0.25 -6.93 -5.63
N LEU A 84 0.91 -7.92 -5.05
CA LEU A 84 0.49 -8.57 -3.81
C LEU A 84 0.51 -7.60 -2.63
N ILE A 85 1.59 -6.82 -2.46
CA ILE A 85 1.71 -5.81 -1.41
C ILE A 85 0.59 -4.76 -1.53
N ARG A 86 0.31 -4.26 -2.74
CA ARG A 86 -0.80 -3.31 -2.96
C ARG A 86 -2.16 -3.91 -2.60
N LEU A 87 -2.41 -5.18 -2.94
CA LEU A 87 -3.63 -5.88 -2.52
C LEU A 87 -3.72 -6.00 -0.99
N LEU A 88 -2.64 -6.43 -0.35
CA LEU A 88 -2.57 -6.62 1.08
C LEU A 88 -2.75 -5.30 1.85
N ARG A 89 -2.18 -4.19 1.37
CA ARG A 89 -2.39 -2.85 1.95
C ARG A 89 -3.85 -2.40 1.85
N ASN A 90 -4.50 -2.65 0.71
CA ASN A 90 -5.93 -2.35 0.57
C ASN A 90 -6.78 -3.16 1.55
N LEU A 91 -6.49 -4.46 1.70
CA LEU A 91 -7.18 -5.32 2.67
C LEU A 91 -6.90 -4.88 4.12
N LYS A 92 -5.63 -4.61 4.46
CA LYS A 92 -5.20 -4.07 5.76
C LYS A 92 -6.04 -2.84 6.10
N ASN A 93 -6.08 -1.85 5.21
CA ASN A 93 -6.80 -0.61 5.43
C ASN A 93 -8.30 -0.83 5.62
N ALA A 94 -8.93 -1.69 4.80
CA ALA A 94 -10.35 -2.03 4.95
C ALA A 94 -10.64 -2.74 6.27
N TYR A 95 -9.77 -3.65 6.71
CA TYR A 95 -9.92 -4.34 7.99
C TYR A 95 -9.69 -3.40 9.18
N THR A 96 -8.69 -2.52 9.12
CA THR A 96 -8.45 -1.49 10.14
C THR A 96 -9.66 -0.55 10.27
N GLN A 97 -10.22 -0.08 9.15
CA GLN A 97 -11.40 0.79 9.15
C GLN A 97 -12.67 0.10 9.70
N SER A 98 -12.76 -1.22 9.57
CA SER A 98 -13.87 -2.01 10.09
C SER A 98 -13.60 -2.60 11.48
N TYR A 99 -12.53 -2.16 12.16
CA TYR A 99 -12.11 -2.64 13.49
C TYR A 99 -11.78 -4.14 13.54
N ALA A 100 -11.59 -4.79 12.40
CA ALA A 100 -11.20 -6.20 12.27
C ALA A 100 -9.67 -6.36 12.38
N TYR A 101 -9.10 -5.96 13.53
CA TYR A 101 -7.66 -5.83 13.72
C TYR A 101 -6.90 -7.16 13.60
N ASP A 102 -7.53 -8.28 13.96
CA ASP A 102 -6.97 -9.63 13.77
C ASP A 102 -6.66 -9.94 12.30
N LYS A 103 -7.54 -9.49 11.39
CA LYS A 103 -7.34 -9.66 9.95
C LYS A 103 -6.34 -8.65 9.40
N ALA A 104 -6.37 -7.41 9.90
CA ALA A 104 -5.38 -6.40 9.54
C ALA A 104 -3.96 -6.87 9.86
N ILE A 105 -3.72 -7.44 11.05
CA ILE A 105 -2.41 -8.01 11.43
C ILE A 105 -1.97 -9.13 10.49
N ARG A 106 -2.88 -10.02 10.06
CA ARG A 106 -2.53 -11.05 9.08
C ARG A 106 -2.05 -10.45 7.77
N CYS A 107 -2.71 -9.39 7.29
CA CYS A 107 -2.27 -8.63 6.12
C CYS A 107 -0.88 -8.03 6.34
N THR A 108 -0.66 -7.32 7.47
CA THR A 108 0.62 -6.71 7.80
C THR A 108 1.75 -7.74 7.90
N ASN A 109 1.52 -8.89 8.53
CA ASN A 109 2.51 -9.97 8.63
C ASN A 109 2.87 -10.55 7.25
N MET A 110 1.91 -10.68 6.34
CA MET A 110 2.20 -11.11 4.96
C MET A 110 3.05 -10.08 4.21
N ILE A 111 2.80 -8.78 4.40
CA ILE A 111 3.61 -7.72 3.80
C ILE A 111 5.03 -7.75 4.39
N LEU A 112 5.18 -7.84 5.71
CA LEU A 112 6.48 -7.95 6.37
C LEU A 112 7.25 -9.23 5.98
N GLY A 113 6.56 -10.29 5.58
CA GLY A 113 7.20 -11.47 5.01
C GLY A 113 7.88 -11.21 3.66
N ILE A 114 7.43 -10.20 2.91
CA ILE A 114 7.99 -9.78 1.62
C ILE A 114 8.95 -8.61 1.80
N GLN A 115 8.63 -7.67 2.71
CA GLN A 115 9.41 -6.47 3.01
C GLN A 115 9.67 -6.38 4.53
N PRO A 116 10.65 -7.14 5.07
CA PRO A 116 10.86 -7.26 6.52
C PRO A 116 11.24 -5.95 7.23
N GLU A 117 11.87 -5.03 6.50
CA GLU A 117 12.35 -3.75 7.03
C GLU A 117 11.47 -2.56 6.59
N SER A 118 10.21 -2.81 6.21
CA SER A 118 9.28 -1.72 5.94
C SER A 118 8.90 -1.00 7.23
N ALA A 119 9.47 0.19 7.45
CA ALA A 119 9.20 1.02 8.63
C ALA A 119 7.70 1.30 8.81
N GLU A 120 7.00 1.64 7.72
CA GLU A 120 5.55 1.84 7.68
C GLU A 120 4.78 0.63 8.22
N GLU A 121 5.11 -0.58 7.77
CA GLU A 121 4.40 -1.80 8.17
C GLU A 121 4.78 -2.25 9.59
N ILE A 122 6.01 -1.97 10.03
CA ILE A 122 6.45 -2.17 11.42
C ILE A 122 5.65 -1.26 12.37
N ARG A 123 5.55 0.04 12.04
CA ARG A 123 4.74 1.01 12.79
C ARG A 123 3.29 0.55 12.87
N ASP A 124 2.69 0.25 11.72
CA ASP A 124 1.29 -0.13 11.63
C ASP A 124 1.01 -1.41 12.42
N LYS A 125 1.93 -2.39 12.41
CA LYS A 125 1.81 -3.58 13.26
C LYS A 125 1.84 -3.21 14.74
N GLY A 126 2.78 -2.35 15.17
CA GLY A 126 2.86 -1.89 16.55
C GLY A 126 1.57 -1.22 17.03
N ILE A 127 0.98 -0.37 16.18
CA ILE A 127 -0.33 0.27 16.45
C ILE A 127 -1.44 -0.80 16.55
N LEU A 128 -1.48 -1.78 15.65
CA LEU A 128 -2.50 -2.82 15.66
C LEU A 128 -2.41 -3.73 16.90
N GLU A 129 -1.20 -4.08 17.34
CA GLU A 129 -0.99 -4.85 18.59
C GLU A 129 -1.46 -4.04 19.81
N GLU A 130 -1.22 -2.71 19.84
CA GLU A 130 -1.77 -1.84 20.90
C GLU A 130 -3.30 -1.86 20.92
N ARG A 131 -3.94 -1.80 19.74
CA ARG A 131 -5.41 -1.86 19.62
C ARG A 131 -5.99 -3.19 20.10
N LEU A 132 -5.22 -4.27 20.00
CA LEU A 132 -5.55 -5.59 20.53
C LEU A 132 -5.15 -5.77 22.00
N LEU A 133 -4.60 -4.75 22.64
CA LEU A 133 -4.10 -4.75 24.01
C LEU A 133 -2.90 -5.69 24.22
N HIS A 134 -2.20 -6.07 23.14
CA HIS A 134 -0.96 -6.86 23.19
C HIS A 134 0.24 -5.93 23.39
N TYR A 135 0.31 -5.31 24.57
CA TYR A 135 1.28 -4.25 24.86
C TYR A 135 2.74 -4.70 24.78
N ASP A 136 3.04 -5.93 25.19
CA ASP A 136 4.39 -6.50 25.14
C ASP A 136 4.89 -6.70 23.70
N ASP A 137 3.97 -6.98 22.76
CA ASP A 137 4.29 -7.11 21.33
C ASP A 137 4.34 -5.73 20.64
N ALA A 138 3.50 -4.78 21.07
CA ALA A 138 3.43 -3.44 20.50
C ALA A 138 4.71 -2.61 20.74
N LEU A 139 5.22 -2.61 21.98
CA LEU A 139 6.39 -1.80 22.37
C LEU A 139 7.63 -2.01 21.49
N PRO A 140 8.14 -3.24 21.28
CA PRO A 140 9.34 -3.43 20.47
C PRO A 140 9.16 -2.95 19.03
N LEU A 141 7.96 -3.10 18.46
CA LEU A 141 7.67 -2.65 17.09
C LEU A 141 7.67 -1.12 16.98
N LEU A 142 7.02 -0.43 17.93
CA LEU A 142 6.97 1.04 17.94
C LEU A 142 8.35 1.65 18.17
N ASN A 143 9.18 1.06 19.05
CA ASN A 143 10.57 1.51 19.22
C ASN A 143 11.40 1.26 17.95
N LYS A 144 11.27 0.07 17.32
CA LYS A 144 11.96 -0.24 16.05
C LYS A 144 11.58 0.76 14.95
N TYR A 145 10.32 1.19 14.87
CA TYR A 145 9.92 2.22 13.93
C TYR A 145 10.68 3.54 14.14
N LEU A 146 10.77 4.02 15.38
CA LEU A 146 11.51 5.26 15.70
C LEU A 146 13.02 5.13 15.46
N GLU A 147 13.59 3.93 15.55
CA GLU A 147 14.98 3.67 15.17
C GLU A 147 15.19 3.75 13.65
N LEU A 148 14.21 3.28 12.86
CA LEU A 148 14.27 3.30 11.39
C LEU A 148 14.01 4.69 10.83
N GLU A 149 13.07 5.43 11.41
CA GLU A 149 12.58 6.73 10.92
C GLU A 149 12.52 7.75 12.07
N PRO A 150 13.67 8.22 12.57
CA PRO A 150 13.73 9.11 13.75
C PRO A 150 13.19 10.52 13.50
N ASP A 151 13.10 10.93 12.23
CA ASP A 151 12.66 12.27 11.81
C ASP A 151 11.29 12.25 11.10
N ALA A 152 10.53 11.15 11.22
CA ALA A 152 9.19 11.07 10.63
C ALA A 152 8.22 12.08 11.26
N GLU A 153 7.25 12.56 10.47
CA GLU A 153 6.28 13.58 10.91
C GLU A 153 5.40 13.12 12.08
N ASP A 154 5.25 11.81 12.28
CA ASP A 154 4.41 11.20 13.32
C ASP A 154 5.19 10.76 14.58
N VAL A 155 6.47 11.09 14.70
CA VAL A 155 7.33 10.68 15.84
C VAL A 155 6.74 11.05 17.19
N ASP A 156 6.25 12.28 17.37
CA ASP A 156 5.66 12.74 18.63
C ASP A 156 4.42 11.91 19.01
N PHE A 157 3.59 11.55 18.02
CA PHE A 157 2.44 10.69 18.23
C PHE A 157 2.87 9.29 18.69
N ILE A 158 3.90 8.71 18.07
CA ILE A 158 4.40 7.39 18.43
C ILE A 158 5.06 7.39 19.82
N LEU A 159 5.76 8.46 20.20
CA LEU A 159 6.34 8.59 21.55
C LEU A 159 5.26 8.62 22.64
N GLU A 160 4.18 9.39 22.43
CA GLU A 160 3.04 9.41 23.35
C GLU A 160 2.32 8.05 23.40
N LEU A 161 2.19 7.37 22.25
CA LEU A 161 1.65 6.01 22.21
C LEU A 161 2.51 5.04 23.03
N ILE A 162 3.83 5.04 22.85
CA ILE A 162 4.78 4.21 23.62
C ILE A 162 4.65 4.48 25.12
N LYS A 163 4.54 5.74 25.54
CA LYS A 163 4.33 6.10 26.94
C LYS A 163 3.03 5.49 27.48
N SER A 164 1.92 5.62 26.74
CA SER A 164 0.64 5.03 27.11
C SER A 164 0.72 3.50 27.19
N VAL A 165 1.38 2.84 26.24
CA VAL A 165 1.56 1.38 26.24
C VAL A 165 2.36 0.92 27.47
N ARG A 166 3.43 1.62 27.86
CA ARG A 166 4.23 1.30 29.06
C ARG A 166 3.45 1.43 30.36
N GLU A 167 2.58 2.43 30.46
CA GLU A 167 1.73 2.62 31.64
C GLU A 167 0.72 1.49 31.79
N LYS A 168 0.16 0.98 30.67
CA LYS A 168 -0.82 -0.12 30.66
C LYS A 168 -0.16 -1.49 30.85
N SER A 169 1.00 -1.74 30.25
CA SER A 169 1.72 -3.01 30.44
C SER A 169 2.16 -3.21 31.89
N SER A 170 2.50 -2.13 32.60
CA SER A 170 2.89 -2.17 34.02
C SER A 170 1.72 -2.47 34.99
N GLN A 171 0.47 -2.44 34.50
CA GLN A 171 -0.75 -2.68 35.28
C GLN A 171 -1.38 -4.06 35.01
N SER A 172 -0.81 -4.82 34.07
CA SER A 172 -1.25 -6.15 33.62
C SER A 172 -0.53 -7.26 34.38
#